data_AF-M7WMR5-F1
#
_entry.id   AF-M7WMR5-F1
#
_cell.length_a   1.000
_cell.length_b   1.000
_cell.length_c   1.000
_cell.angle_alpha   90.00
_cell.angle_beta   90.00
_cell.angle_gamma   90.00
#
_symmetry.space_group_name_H-M   'P 1'
#
loop_
_entity.id
_entity.type
_entity.pdbx_description
1 polymer ?
#
loop_
_entity_poly.entity_id
_entity_poly.type
_entity_poly.pdbx_seq_one_letter_code
_entity_poly.pdbx_strand_id
1 'polypeptide(L)'
;MPKGLSYPSFERAVGELCPGGRSSLAYTNQGRLWKDGFFSVASKTWFLALSRAPDFGARSEDIRARLKSDRLHVQRVADSVVDEPDGLTFALFAETLIGKKAYDQAVGVGEEKDDPQRLGIEYGKLITDAAVGPTSNQLDSNLSAMRSLAEADGHDWYHATWPELQDKWIYLSSTQRSFVIRRCQHALKHLDTYKFVDKLSTQELVRHLPTAATLLGAWPLIEKHDRLHDCPTCAAEYAHIQARDRALSSPP
;
A
#
# COMPACT_ATOMS: atom_id res chain seq x y z
N MET A 1 25.27 4.20 13.30
CA MET A 1 24.32 5.22 12.81
C MET A 1 22.98 4.53 12.57
N PRO A 2 21.82 5.09 12.98
CA PRO A 2 20.56 4.44 12.64
C PRO A 2 20.42 4.46 11.11
N LYS A 3 20.39 3.27 10.51
CA LYS A 3 20.03 3.11 9.09
C LYS A 3 18.54 3.47 8.99
N GLY A 4 18.22 4.67 8.51
CA GLY A 4 16.84 5.15 8.51
C GLY A 4 16.72 6.59 8.02
N LEU A 5 15.49 7.05 7.78
CA LEU A 5 15.22 8.43 7.40
C LEU A 5 15.49 9.33 8.62
N SER A 6 16.14 10.49 8.44
CA SER A 6 16.21 11.49 9.51
C SER A 6 14.98 12.40 9.44
N TYR A 7 14.54 12.96 10.57
CA TYR A 7 13.40 13.88 10.58
C TYR A 7 13.58 15.07 9.62
N PRO A 8 14.76 15.74 9.53
CA PRO A 8 14.98 16.78 8.53
C PRO A 8 14.88 16.29 7.07
N SER A 9 15.29 15.03 6.81
CA SER A 9 15.16 14.44 5.46
C SER A 9 13.71 14.07 5.15
N PHE A 10 12.92 13.67 6.16
CA PHE A 10 11.48 13.47 6.03
C PHE A 10 10.76 14.77 5.72
N GLU A 11 11.04 15.84 6.46
CA GLU A 11 10.48 17.18 6.21
C GLU A 11 10.82 17.68 4.81
N ARG A 12 12.08 17.48 4.37
CA ARG A 12 12.51 17.82 3.01
C ARG A 12 11.74 17.02 1.96
N ALA A 13 11.65 15.71 2.11
CA ALA A 13 10.96 14.84 1.14
C ALA A 13 9.47 15.20 1.00
N VAL A 14 8.80 15.56 2.10
CA VAL A 14 7.42 16.07 2.07
C VAL A 14 7.35 17.42 1.34
N GLY A 15 8.31 18.31 1.57
CA GLY A 15 8.41 19.57 0.83
C GLY A 15 8.67 19.40 -0.67
N GLU A 16 9.34 18.31 -1.06
CA GLU A 16 9.64 17.96 -2.46
C GLU A 16 8.49 17.27 -3.19
N LEU A 17 7.37 16.94 -2.53
CA LEU A 17 6.18 16.40 -3.20
C LEU A 17 5.60 17.40 -4.21
N CYS A 18 5.85 18.70 -4.01
CA CYS A 18 5.55 19.75 -4.98
C CYS A 18 6.80 19.99 -5.84
N PRO A 19 6.87 19.48 -7.09
CA PRO A 19 8.03 19.71 -7.93
C PRO A 19 8.19 21.20 -8.25
N GLY A 20 9.37 21.74 -7.91
CA GLY A 20 9.73 23.14 -8.19
C GLY A 20 9.98 23.35 -9.68
N GLY A 21 9.23 24.27 -10.29
CA GLY A 21 9.55 24.75 -11.63
C GLY A 21 8.42 25.51 -12.33
N ARG A 22 7.14 25.14 -12.13
CA ARG A 22 6.03 25.75 -12.90
C ARG A 22 4.73 26.04 -12.13
N SER A 23 4.49 25.46 -10.94
CA SER A 23 3.39 25.89 -10.05
C SER A 23 3.81 25.77 -8.59
N SER A 24 4.00 26.89 -7.93
CA SER A 24 4.75 26.92 -6.67
C SER A 24 3.83 26.90 -5.44
N LEU A 25 3.09 25.81 -5.23
CA LEU A 25 2.27 25.59 -4.02
C LEU A 25 3.10 25.74 -2.73
N ALA A 26 4.40 25.45 -2.79
CA ALA A 26 5.34 25.61 -1.67
C ALA A 26 5.45 27.06 -1.14
N TYR A 27 5.09 28.07 -1.93
CA TYR A 27 5.11 29.49 -1.53
C TYR A 27 3.71 30.08 -1.33
N THR A 28 2.64 29.29 -1.52
CA THR A 28 1.27 29.75 -1.29
C THR A 28 0.84 29.54 0.15
N ASN A 29 -0.17 30.29 0.58
CA ASN A 29 -0.77 30.08 1.90
C ASN A 29 -1.38 28.67 2.03
N GLN A 30 -1.94 28.15 0.94
CA GLN A 30 -2.51 26.80 0.89
C GLN A 30 -1.45 25.72 1.16
N GLY A 31 -0.27 25.80 0.51
CA GLY A 31 0.79 24.83 0.76
C GLY A 31 1.34 24.88 2.18
N ARG A 32 1.39 26.07 2.81
CA ARG A 32 1.75 26.19 4.23
C ARG A 32 0.71 25.53 5.14
N LEU A 33 -0.56 25.87 5.00
CA LEU A 33 -1.66 25.30 5.79
C LEU A 33 -1.76 23.78 5.62
N TRP A 34 -1.55 23.28 4.39
CA TRP A 34 -1.49 21.85 4.13
C TRP A 34 -0.33 21.16 4.85
N LYS A 35 0.87 21.76 4.84
CA LYS A 35 2.01 21.23 5.60
C LYS A 35 1.75 21.25 7.10
N ASP A 36 1.13 22.30 7.63
CA ASP A 36 0.76 22.38 9.04
C ASP A 36 -0.24 21.28 9.41
N GLY A 37 -1.24 21.03 8.56
CA GLY A 37 -2.16 19.91 8.68
C GLY A 37 -1.44 18.56 8.68
N PHE A 38 -0.54 18.34 7.72
CA PHE A 38 0.28 17.12 7.63
C PHE A 38 1.09 16.86 8.91
N PHE A 39 1.84 17.86 9.38
CA PHE A 39 2.70 17.74 10.56
C PHE A 39 1.95 17.80 11.88
N SER A 40 0.67 18.19 11.89
CA SER A 40 -0.19 18.01 13.07
C SER A 40 -0.43 16.52 13.37
N VAL A 41 -0.39 15.66 12.34
CA VAL A 41 -0.55 14.20 12.45
C VAL A 41 0.82 13.51 12.45
N ALA A 42 1.60 13.70 11.38
CA ALA A 42 2.95 13.15 11.23
C ALA A 42 4.01 13.99 11.96
N SER A 43 3.71 14.33 13.22
CA SER A 43 4.49 15.26 14.04
C SER A 43 5.90 14.75 14.34
N LYS A 44 6.78 15.66 14.78
CA LYS A 44 8.10 15.30 15.30
C LYS A 44 8.03 14.29 16.44
N THR A 45 7.03 14.42 17.34
CA THR A 45 6.84 13.47 18.45
C THR A 45 6.47 12.08 17.93
N TRP A 46 5.57 11.99 16.96
CA TRP A 46 5.22 10.75 16.29
C TRP A 46 6.45 10.12 15.61
N PHE A 47 7.22 10.91 14.86
CA PHE A 47 8.41 10.42 14.17
C PHE A 47 9.48 9.91 15.15
N LEU A 48 9.67 10.60 16.27
CA LEU A 48 10.59 10.15 17.33
C LEU A 48 10.13 8.84 17.96
N ALA A 49 8.81 8.64 18.14
CA ALA A 49 8.28 7.36 18.58
C ALA A 49 8.54 6.26 17.54
N LEU A 50 8.29 6.53 16.26
CA LEU A 50 8.58 5.61 15.15
C LEU A 50 10.07 5.26 15.08
N SER A 51 10.97 6.22 15.32
CA SER A 51 12.43 6.00 15.28
C SER A 51 12.96 5.04 16.34
N ARG A 52 12.16 4.75 17.37
CA ARG A 52 12.47 3.80 18.45
C ARG A 52 11.95 2.40 18.15
N ALA A 53 11.20 2.21 17.08
CA ALA A 53 10.70 0.89 16.68
C ALA A 53 11.88 -0.01 16.23
N PRO A 54 11.88 -1.31 16.56
CA PRO A 54 12.96 -2.24 16.19
C PRO A 54 13.23 -2.33 14.68
N ASP A 55 12.21 -2.12 13.86
CA ASP A 55 12.21 -2.22 12.40
C ASP A 55 12.17 -0.84 11.70
N PHE A 56 12.60 0.22 12.40
CA PHE A 56 12.57 1.60 11.90
C PHE A 56 13.26 1.77 10.53
N GLY A 57 14.36 1.05 10.27
CA GLY A 57 15.07 1.14 9.00
C GLY A 57 14.20 0.72 7.81
N ALA A 58 13.49 -0.40 7.94
CA ALA A 58 12.59 -0.91 6.91
C ALA A 58 11.35 -0.01 6.75
N ARG A 59 10.74 0.43 7.87
CA ARG A 59 9.62 1.39 7.84
C ARG A 59 10.00 2.71 7.17
N SER A 60 11.23 3.18 7.41
CA SER A 60 11.77 4.37 6.76
C SER A 60 11.90 4.22 5.25
N GLU A 61 12.30 3.04 4.77
CA GLU A 61 12.41 2.75 3.34
C GLU A 61 11.04 2.72 2.67
N ASP A 62 10.04 2.10 3.32
CA ASP A 62 8.65 2.11 2.84
C ASP A 62 8.09 3.55 2.74
N ILE A 63 8.36 4.40 3.74
CA ILE A 63 7.98 5.82 3.69
C ILE A 63 8.67 6.55 2.53
N ARG A 64 9.98 6.35 2.33
CA ARG A 64 10.72 6.97 1.22
C ARG A 64 10.19 6.51 -0.13
N ALA A 65 9.92 5.22 -0.29
CA ALA A 65 9.38 4.66 -1.52
C ALA A 65 8.01 5.27 -1.84
N ARG A 66 7.13 5.40 -0.84
CA ARG A 66 5.83 6.04 -1.01
C ARG A 66 5.96 7.50 -1.41
N LEU A 67 6.74 8.31 -0.68
CA LEU A 67 6.95 9.73 -1.00
C LEU A 67 7.56 9.92 -2.40
N LYS A 68 8.50 9.06 -2.79
CA LYS A 68 9.08 9.08 -4.15
C LYS A 68 8.03 8.79 -5.21
N SER A 69 7.20 7.77 -5.00
CA SER A 69 6.15 7.39 -5.96
C SER A 69 5.09 8.48 -6.08
N ASP A 70 4.65 9.04 -4.95
CA ASP A 70 3.71 10.16 -4.91
C ASP A 70 4.28 11.39 -5.63
N ARG A 71 5.56 11.72 -5.43
CA ARG A 71 6.22 12.79 -6.19
C ARG A 71 6.21 12.53 -7.70
N LEU A 72 6.50 11.31 -8.12
CA LEU A 72 6.46 10.93 -9.55
C LEU A 72 5.04 10.98 -10.11
N HIS A 73 4.03 10.65 -9.30
CA HIS A 73 2.61 10.75 -9.70
C HIS A 73 2.21 12.20 -9.90
N VAL A 74 2.51 13.05 -8.91
CA VAL A 74 2.27 14.50 -8.97
C VAL A 74 2.99 15.11 -10.18
N GLN A 75 4.25 14.74 -10.42
CA GLN A 75 5.00 15.22 -11.59
C GLN A 75 4.32 14.79 -12.91
N ARG A 76 3.93 13.53 -13.06
CA ARG A 76 3.25 13.05 -14.26
C ARG A 76 1.94 13.78 -14.53
N VAL A 77 1.17 14.05 -13.48
CA VAL A 77 -0.07 14.83 -13.59
C VAL A 77 0.25 16.26 -14.00
N ALA A 78 1.23 16.89 -13.36
CA ALA A 78 1.66 18.25 -13.71
C ALA A 78 2.14 18.36 -15.17
N ASP A 79 2.88 17.36 -15.67
CA ASP A 79 3.36 17.31 -17.06
C ASP A 79 2.23 17.10 -18.08
N SER A 80 1.09 16.53 -17.66
CA SER A 80 -0.06 16.27 -18.54
C SER A 80 -0.99 17.48 -18.75
N VAL A 81 -0.89 18.50 -17.88
CA VAL A 81 -1.69 19.73 -17.98
C VAL A 81 -0.90 20.75 -18.80
N VAL A 82 -0.83 20.54 -20.11
CA VAL A 82 0.04 21.29 -21.05
C VAL A 82 -0.54 22.66 -21.45
N ASP A 83 -1.86 22.85 -21.32
CA ASP A 83 -2.58 24.03 -21.84
C ASP A 83 -3.08 25.00 -20.75
N GLU A 84 -2.81 24.76 -19.47
CA GLU A 84 -3.13 25.73 -18.41
C GLU A 84 -1.89 26.56 -18.02
N PRO A 85 -1.96 27.91 -18.10
CA PRO A 85 -0.81 28.79 -17.82
C PRO A 85 -0.31 28.73 -16.36
N ASP A 86 -1.12 28.21 -15.43
CA ASP A 86 -0.87 28.22 -13.99
C ASP A 86 -0.45 26.85 -13.40
N GLY A 87 -0.36 25.81 -14.23
CA GLY A 87 0.09 24.48 -13.83
C GLY A 87 -0.83 23.75 -12.82
N LEU A 88 -0.30 22.73 -12.15
CA LEU A 88 -1.04 21.86 -11.22
C LEU A 88 -1.76 22.65 -10.11
N THR A 89 -3.10 22.59 -10.07
CA THR A 89 -3.92 23.22 -9.03
C THR A 89 -3.78 22.53 -7.66
N PHE A 90 -4.11 23.23 -6.57
CA PHE A 90 -4.07 22.64 -5.22
C PHE A 90 -5.04 21.46 -5.07
N ALA A 91 -6.25 21.57 -5.63
CA ALA A 91 -7.25 20.50 -5.63
C ALA A 91 -6.69 19.24 -6.31
N LEU A 92 -6.11 19.39 -7.52
CA LEU A 92 -5.56 18.26 -8.27
C LEU A 92 -4.33 17.67 -7.57
N PHE A 93 -3.49 18.50 -6.92
CA PHE A 93 -2.41 18.04 -6.05
C PHE A 93 -2.94 17.20 -4.89
N ALA A 94 -3.91 17.72 -4.13
CA ALA A 94 -4.48 17.03 -2.98
C ALA A 94 -5.16 15.73 -3.38
N GLU A 95 -6.00 15.76 -4.43
CA GLU A 95 -6.66 14.59 -5.01
C GLU A 95 -5.65 13.53 -5.44
N THR A 96 -4.54 13.93 -6.07
CA THR A 96 -3.48 13.00 -6.50
C THR A 96 -2.83 12.28 -5.31
N LEU A 97 -2.65 12.98 -4.18
CA LEU A 97 -1.98 12.42 -2.99
C LEU A 97 -2.89 11.53 -2.14
N ILE A 98 -4.14 11.95 -1.89
CA ILE A 98 -5.07 11.24 -0.99
C ILE A 98 -6.06 10.35 -1.74
N GLY A 99 -6.19 10.53 -3.06
CA GLY A 99 -7.15 9.85 -3.93
C GLY A 99 -8.53 10.50 -3.94
N LYS A 100 -9.19 10.42 -5.10
CA LYS A 100 -10.51 11.03 -5.37
C LYS A 100 -11.56 10.77 -4.30
N LYS A 101 -11.75 9.52 -3.89
CA LYS A 101 -12.77 9.16 -2.89
C LYS A 101 -12.53 9.85 -1.54
N ALA A 102 -11.29 9.88 -1.06
CA ALA A 102 -10.97 10.51 0.22
C ALA A 102 -11.05 12.04 0.12
N TYR A 103 -10.66 12.59 -1.02
CA TYR A 103 -10.82 14.00 -1.35
C TYR A 103 -12.31 14.42 -1.36
N ASP A 104 -13.16 13.71 -2.09
CA ASP A 104 -14.60 13.98 -2.15
C ASP A 104 -15.26 13.92 -0.75
N GLN A 105 -14.83 12.98 0.09
CA GLN A 105 -15.28 12.86 1.49
C GLN A 105 -14.77 13.99 2.38
N ALA A 106 -13.55 14.49 2.15
CA ALA A 106 -12.99 15.59 2.92
C ALA A 106 -13.64 16.93 2.55
N VAL A 107 -13.90 17.14 1.27
CA VAL A 107 -14.45 18.39 0.72
C VAL A 107 -15.99 18.44 0.81
N GLY A 108 -16.68 17.31 0.74
CA GLY A 108 -18.15 17.23 0.80
C GLY A 108 -18.80 17.50 2.16
N VAL A 109 -18.02 17.92 3.18
CA VAL A 109 -18.45 18.00 4.59
C VAL A 109 -18.45 19.45 5.13
N GLY A 110 -18.32 20.49 4.29
CA GLY A 110 -18.32 21.88 4.79
C GLY A 110 -18.52 22.98 3.75
N GLU A 111 -18.59 24.23 4.23
CA GLU A 111 -18.76 25.45 3.40
C GLU A 111 -17.49 25.87 2.67
N GLU A 112 -16.31 25.47 3.16
CA GLU A 112 -15.02 25.71 2.52
C GLU A 112 -14.64 24.53 1.62
N LYS A 113 -14.82 24.71 0.31
CA LYS A 113 -14.21 23.81 -0.68
C LYS A 113 -12.68 23.87 -0.52
N ASP A 114 -12.04 22.71 -0.50
CA ASP A 114 -10.58 22.58 -0.50
C ASP A 114 -9.83 23.14 0.72
N ASP A 115 -10.36 22.97 1.94
CA ASP A 115 -9.61 23.28 3.19
C ASP A 115 -8.22 22.61 3.15
N PRO A 116 -7.13 23.40 2.98
CA PRO A 116 -5.80 22.84 2.81
C PRO A 116 -5.31 22.11 4.05
N GLN A 117 -5.66 22.61 5.24
CA GLN A 117 -5.22 22.03 6.50
C GLN A 117 -5.87 20.66 6.70
N ARG A 118 -7.17 20.54 6.44
CA ARG A 118 -7.88 19.25 6.50
C ARG A 118 -7.32 18.24 5.49
N LEU A 119 -7.06 18.65 4.26
CA LEU A 119 -6.47 17.78 3.24
C LEU A 119 -5.03 17.36 3.62
N GLY A 120 -4.28 18.25 4.27
CA GLY A 120 -2.98 17.95 4.87
C GLY A 120 -3.07 16.90 5.97
N ILE A 121 -4.05 17.02 6.86
CA ILE A 121 -4.35 16.04 7.92
C ILE A 121 -4.64 14.66 7.31
N GLU A 122 -5.46 14.59 6.26
CA GLU A 122 -5.79 13.30 5.61
C GLU A 122 -4.55 12.64 4.98
N TYR A 123 -3.71 13.39 4.29
CA TYR A 123 -2.46 12.83 3.77
C TYR A 123 -1.48 12.43 4.89
N GLY A 124 -1.41 13.22 5.96
CA GLY A 124 -0.64 12.88 7.15
C GLY A 124 -1.07 11.54 7.75
N LYS A 125 -2.38 11.32 7.90
CA LYS A 125 -2.93 10.03 8.35
C LYS A 125 -2.48 8.88 7.45
N LEU A 126 -2.53 9.04 6.12
CA LEU A 126 -2.08 8.01 5.17
C LEU A 126 -0.61 7.63 5.35
N ILE A 127 0.28 8.61 5.50
CA ILE A 127 1.71 8.34 5.75
C ILE A 127 1.94 7.70 7.11
N THR A 128 1.26 8.17 8.16
CA THR A 128 1.40 7.57 9.50
C THR A 128 0.87 6.15 9.56
N ASP A 129 -0.25 5.84 8.90
CA ASP A 129 -0.82 4.49 8.83
C ASP A 129 0.10 3.55 8.03
N ALA A 130 0.59 4.01 6.88
CA ALA A 130 1.57 3.28 6.09
C ALA A 130 2.87 2.98 6.87
N ALA A 131 3.19 3.76 7.89
CA ALA A 131 4.36 3.53 8.73
C ALA A 131 4.11 2.58 9.90
N VAL A 132 2.85 2.26 10.26
CA VAL A 132 2.51 1.47 11.47
C VAL A 132 2.27 -0.02 11.16
N GLY A 133 2.09 -0.40 9.89
CA GLY A 133 1.85 -1.80 9.50
C GLY A 133 3.08 -2.68 9.28
N PRO A 134 2.86 -3.92 8.80
CA PRO A 134 3.92 -4.79 8.28
C PRO A 134 4.77 -4.11 7.22
N THR A 135 6.05 -4.46 7.17
CA THR A 135 7.02 -3.89 6.22
C THR A 135 7.10 -4.69 4.94
N SER A 136 7.59 -4.07 3.86
CA SER A 136 7.90 -4.78 2.61
C SER A 136 8.90 -5.93 2.81
N ASN A 137 9.85 -5.80 3.73
CA ASN A 137 10.78 -6.88 4.11
C ASN A 137 10.06 -8.08 4.75
N GLN A 138 9.00 -7.84 5.52
CA GLN A 138 8.18 -8.93 6.06
C GLN A 138 7.40 -9.64 4.95
N LEU A 139 6.88 -8.89 3.96
CA LEU A 139 6.28 -9.48 2.76
C LEU A 139 7.30 -10.34 2.01
N ASP A 140 8.47 -9.77 1.68
CA ASP A 140 9.55 -10.48 0.99
C ASP A 140 9.94 -11.77 1.72
N SER A 141 10.09 -11.72 3.05
CA SER A 141 10.41 -12.89 3.86
C SER A 141 9.38 -14.01 3.70
N ASN A 142 8.08 -13.69 3.66
CA ASN A 142 7.02 -14.68 3.47
C ASN A 142 7.00 -15.22 2.03
N LEU A 143 7.17 -14.36 1.02
CA LEU A 143 7.25 -14.80 -0.38
C LEU A 143 8.49 -15.67 -0.63
N SER A 144 9.62 -15.30 -0.04
CA SER A 144 10.86 -16.08 -0.08
C SER A 144 10.72 -17.43 0.62
N ALA A 145 9.96 -17.51 1.72
CA ALA A 145 9.64 -18.79 2.35
C ALA A 145 8.78 -19.68 1.43
N MET A 146 7.75 -19.13 0.78
CA MET A 146 6.92 -19.89 -0.18
C MET A 146 7.74 -20.37 -1.37
N ARG A 147 8.59 -19.49 -1.93
CA ARG A 147 9.55 -19.84 -2.97
C ARG A 147 10.46 -20.99 -2.52
N SER A 148 10.96 -20.95 -1.29
CA SER A 148 11.86 -21.98 -0.76
C SER A 148 11.19 -23.35 -0.62
N LEU A 149 9.87 -23.41 -0.41
CA LEU A 149 9.13 -24.67 -0.43
C LEU A 149 9.03 -25.26 -1.85
N ALA A 150 8.85 -24.41 -2.87
CA ALA A 150 8.82 -24.80 -4.28
C ALA A 150 10.21 -24.86 -4.96
N GLU A 151 11.28 -24.57 -4.21
CA GLU A 151 12.68 -24.64 -4.65
C GLU A 151 12.95 -23.86 -5.94
N ALA A 152 13.63 -24.46 -6.92
CA ALA A 152 13.94 -23.82 -8.19
C ALA A 152 12.68 -23.50 -9.02
N ASP A 153 11.66 -24.35 -8.94
CA ASP A 153 10.41 -24.18 -9.69
C ASP A 153 9.61 -22.95 -9.19
N GLY A 154 9.80 -22.53 -7.94
CA GLY A 154 9.17 -21.34 -7.38
C GLY A 154 9.79 -20.01 -7.83
N HIS A 155 10.91 -20.03 -8.54
CA HIS A 155 11.66 -18.82 -8.90
C HIS A 155 10.85 -17.90 -9.82
N ASP A 156 10.26 -18.45 -10.88
CA ASP A 156 9.50 -17.67 -11.87
C ASP A 156 8.23 -17.07 -11.26
N TRP A 157 7.56 -17.82 -10.38
CA TRP A 157 6.43 -17.31 -9.62
C TRP A 157 6.82 -16.10 -8.74
N TYR A 158 7.96 -16.17 -8.05
CA TYR A 158 8.41 -15.09 -7.19
C TYR A 158 8.70 -13.82 -8.01
N HIS A 159 9.37 -13.94 -9.16
CA HIS A 159 9.68 -12.80 -10.04
C HIS A 159 8.45 -12.21 -10.73
N ALA A 160 7.39 -13.00 -10.94
CA ALA A 160 6.11 -12.48 -11.41
C ALA A 160 5.32 -11.77 -10.28
N THR A 161 5.32 -12.34 -9.07
CA THR A 161 4.43 -11.92 -7.98
C THR A 161 4.99 -10.77 -7.15
N TRP A 162 6.29 -10.77 -6.85
CA TRP A 162 6.90 -9.76 -5.99
C TRP A 162 6.80 -8.34 -6.56
N PRO A 163 7.13 -8.07 -7.84
CA PRO A 163 7.06 -6.70 -8.38
C PRO A 163 5.63 -6.13 -8.36
N GLU A 164 4.63 -6.95 -8.69
CA GLU A 164 3.23 -6.52 -8.68
C GLU A 164 2.76 -6.17 -7.26
N LEU A 165 3.09 -7.01 -6.27
CA LEU A 165 2.77 -6.71 -4.88
C LEU A 165 3.54 -5.50 -4.37
N GLN A 166 4.82 -5.35 -4.73
CA GLN A 166 5.65 -4.23 -4.30
C GLN A 166 5.09 -2.88 -4.82
N ASP A 167 4.63 -2.84 -6.07
CA ASP A 167 3.97 -1.67 -6.66
C ASP A 167 2.72 -1.27 -5.86
N LYS A 168 1.91 -2.25 -5.46
CA LYS A 168 0.69 -1.99 -4.66
C LYS A 168 0.99 -1.73 -3.19
N TRP A 169 2.04 -2.33 -2.63
CA TRP A 169 2.33 -2.35 -1.19
C TRP A 169 2.43 -0.96 -0.58
N ILE A 170 3.10 -0.05 -1.27
CA ILE A 170 3.29 1.33 -0.83
C ILE A 170 1.95 2.09 -0.72
N TYR A 171 0.91 1.63 -1.40
CA TYR A 171 -0.44 2.20 -1.40
C TYR A 171 -1.41 1.55 -0.42
N LEU A 172 -1.06 0.38 0.14
CA LEU A 172 -1.90 -0.32 1.10
C LEU A 172 -1.83 0.34 2.48
N SER A 173 -3.00 0.44 3.12
CA SER A 173 -3.11 0.76 4.55
C SER A 173 -2.47 -0.33 5.42
N SER A 174 -2.18 -0.02 6.68
CA SER A 174 -1.68 -0.98 7.68
C SER A 174 -2.57 -2.24 7.77
N THR A 175 -3.88 -2.05 7.77
CA THR A 175 -4.87 -3.14 7.80
C THR A 175 -4.81 -3.99 6.55
N GLN A 176 -4.70 -3.38 5.38
CA GLN A 176 -4.56 -4.09 4.10
C GLN A 176 -3.23 -4.86 4.04
N ARG A 177 -2.11 -4.28 4.47
CA ARG A 177 -0.83 -4.99 4.56
C ARG A 177 -0.90 -6.17 5.51
N SER A 178 -1.52 -5.99 6.67
CA SER A 178 -1.75 -7.07 7.64
C SER A 178 -2.65 -8.18 7.08
N PHE A 179 -3.61 -7.83 6.22
CA PHE A 179 -4.41 -8.82 5.50
C PHE A 179 -3.56 -9.62 4.51
N VAL A 180 -2.74 -8.96 3.69
CA VAL A 180 -1.81 -9.62 2.75
C VAL A 180 -0.84 -10.56 3.49
N ILE A 181 -0.22 -10.11 4.60
CA ILE A 181 0.68 -10.96 5.40
C ILE A 181 -0.05 -12.19 5.95
N ARG A 182 -1.27 -12.02 6.49
CA ARG A 182 -2.06 -13.16 6.98
C ARG A 182 -2.36 -14.16 5.86
N ARG A 183 -2.64 -13.70 4.64
CA ARG A 183 -2.81 -14.57 3.47
C ARG A 183 -1.53 -15.30 3.10
N CYS A 184 -0.38 -14.61 3.10
CA CYS A 184 0.91 -15.25 2.85
C CYS A 184 1.20 -16.35 3.88
N GLN A 185 1.02 -16.05 5.17
CA GLN A 185 1.19 -17.02 6.26
C GLN A 185 0.22 -18.19 6.16
N HIS A 186 -1.00 -17.94 5.68
CA HIS A 186 -1.98 -18.99 5.49
C HIS A 186 -1.65 -19.89 4.31
N ALA A 187 -1.20 -19.31 3.19
CA ALA A 187 -0.72 -20.05 2.03
C ALA A 187 0.50 -20.92 2.38
N LEU A 188 1.44 -20.38 3.17
CA LEU A 188 2.59 -21.15 3.68
C LEU A 188 2.17 -22.43 4.41
N LYS A 189 1.15 -22.38 5.27
CA LYS A 189 0.65 -23.57 5.98
C LYS A 189 0.10 -24.64 5.05
N HIS A 190 -0.61 -24.22 3.99
CA HIS A 190 -1.10 -25.14 2.96
C HIS A 190 0.07 -25.75 2.19
N LEU A 191 1.02 -24.93 1.75
CA LEU A 191 2.22 -25.40 1.03
C LEU A 191 3.07 -26.35 1.86
N ASP A 192 3.23 -26.12 3.16
CA ASP A 192 3.91 -27.04 4.07
C ASP A 192 3.20 -28.39 4.14
N THR A 193 1.87 -28.39 4.22
CA THR A 193 1.06 -29.63 4.25
C THR A 193 1.19 -30.36 2.91
N TYR A 194 1.07 -29.64 1.80
CA TYR A 194 1.25 -30.20 0.46
C TYR A 194 2.64 -30.81 0.26
N LYS A 195 3.70 -30.16 0.76
CA LYS A 195 5.08 -30.63 0.62
C LYS A 195 5.37 -31.83 1.53
N PHE A 196 5.00 -31.76 2.79
CA PHE A 196 5.47 -32.72 3.80
C PHE A 196 4.47 -33.82 4.16
N VAL A 197 3.17 -33.56 4.01
CA VAL A 197 2.11 -34.55 4.29
C VAL A 197 1.65 -35.21 3.00
N ASP A 198 1.20 -34.41 2.02
CA ASP A 198 0.69 -34.93 0.74
C ASP A 198 1.81 -35.30 -0.24
N LYS A 199 3.04 -34.84 0.03
CA LYS A 199 4.26 -35.14 -0.74
C LYS A 199 4.15 -34.77 -2.22
N LEU A 200 3.51 -33.64 -2.51
CA LEU A 200 3.44 -33.10 -3.86
C LEU A 200 4.84 -32.78 -4.38
N SER A 201 5.03 -32.96 -5.69
CA SER A 201 6.24 -32.52 -6.37
C SER A 201 6.37 -30.99 -6.35
N THR A 202 7.58 -30.46 -6.53
CA THR A 202 7.83 -29.01 -6.61
C THR A 202 7.03 -28.34 -7.73
N GLN A 203 6.86 -29.01 -8.88
CA GLN A 203 6.04 -28.53 -9.98
C GLN A 203 4.54 -28.45 -9.63
N GLU A 204 4.04 -29.40 -8.83
CA GLU A 204 2.66 -29.36 -8.35
C GLU A 204 2.48 -28.28 -7.28
N LEU A 205 3.46 -28.08 -6.38
CA LEU A 205 3.44 -27.01 -5.40
C LEU A 205 3.33 -25.63 -6.05
N VAL A 206 3.99 -25.40 -7.20
CA VAL A 206 3.89 -24.13 -7.94
C VAL A 206 2.47 -23.80 -8.35
N ARG A 207 1.64 -24.80 -8.69
CA ARG A 207 0.22 -24.59 -9.03
C ARG A 207 -0.62 -24.08 -7.86
N HIS A 208 -0.13 -24.30 -6.65
CA HIS A 208 -0.77 -23.85 -5.42
C HIS A 208 -0.18 -22.54 -4.86
N LEU A 209 0.81 -21.96 -5.52
CA LEU A 209 1.36 -20.65 -5.13
C LEU A 209 0.36 -19.55 -5.49
N PRO A 210 0.00 -18.66 -4.55
CA PRO A 210 -0.98 -17.62 -4.81
C PRO A 210 -0.40 -16.51 -5.70
N THR A 211 -1.18 -16.03 -6.66
CA THR A 211 -0.82 -14.84 -7.45
C THR A 211 -0.87 -13.57 -6.62
N ALA A 212 -0.30 -12.47 -7.13
CA ALA A 212 -0.43 -11.16 -6.50
C ALA A 212 -1.90 -10.73 -6.32
N ALA A 213 -2.74 -10.89 -7.35
CA ALA A 213 -4.17 -10.63 -7.28
C ALA A 213 -4.87 -11.46 -6.19
N THR A 214 -4.50 -12.74 -6.05
CA THR A 214 -4.96 -13.59 -4.95
C THR A 214 -4.52 -13.05 -3.60
N LEU A 215 -3.25 -12.68 -3.41
CA LEU A 215 -2.76 -12.14 -2.14
C LEU A 215 -3.37 -10.78 -1.77
N LEU A 216 -3.76 -9.98 -2.76
CA LEU A 216 -4.50 -8.72 -2.58
C LEU A 216 -6.00 -8.92 -2.31
N GLY A 217 -6.51 -10.15 -2.39
CA GLY A 217 -7.91 -10.49 -2.10
C GLY A 217 -8.87 -10.30 -3.28
N ALA A 218 -8.37 -10.18 -4.51
CA ALA A 218 -9.23 -10.19 -5.69
C ALA A 218 -9.89 -11.56 -5.90
N TRP A 219 -9.15 -12.63 -5.55
CA TRP A 219 -9.51 -14.03 -5.72
C TRP A 219 -9.32 -14.82 -4.41
N PRO A 220 -10.00 -15.97 -4.24
CA PRO A 220 -9.80 -16.85 -3.09
C PRO A 220 -8.36 -17.36 -3.01
N LEU A 221 -7.85 -17.61 -1.79
CA LEU A 221 -6.43 -17.96 -1.58
C LEU A 221 -5.99 -19.27 -2.23
N ILE A 222 -6.86 -20.28 -2.21
CA ILE A 222 -6.64 -21.60 -2.79
C ILE A 222 -7.69 -21.85 -3.87
N GLU A 223 -7.36 -22.62 -4.89
CA GLU A 223 -8.34 -23.08 -5.86
C GLU A 223 -9.42 -23.95 -5.21
N LYS A 224 -10.61 -23.99 -5.82
CA LYS A 224 -11.73 -24.74 -5.28
C LYS A 224 -11.45 -26.23 -5.47
N HIS A 225 -11.47 -26.97 -4.36
CA HIS A 225 -11.31 -28.42 -4.34
C HIS A 225 -12.20 -29.06 -3.28
N ASP A 226 -12.40 -30.38 -3.32
CA ASP A 226 -13.35 -31.09 -2.45
C ASP A 226 -13.04 -30.94 -0.95
N ARG A 227 -11.75 -30.82 -0.62
CA ARG A 227 -11.26 -30.57 0.74
C ARG A 227 -11.30 -29.10 1.20
N LEU A 228 -11.94 -28.20 0.46
CA LEU A 228 -11.96 -26.76 0.79
C LEU A 228 -12.55 -26.50 2.19
N HIS A 229 -13.51 -27.33 2.61
CA HIS A 229 -14.18 -27.23 3.91
C HIS A 229 -13.29 -27.64 5.09
N ASP A 230 -12.18 -28.34 4.83
CA ASP A 230 -11.22 -28.71 5.87
C ASP A 230 -10.43 -27.48 6.37
N CYS A 231 -10.52 -26.37 5.63
CA CYS A 231 -9.97 -25.09 6.01
C CYS A 231 -11.07 -24.01 6.20
N PRO A 232 -11.46 -23.71 7.45
CA PRO A 232 -12.51 -22.72 7.73
C PRO A 232 -12.22 -21.33 7.15
N THR A 233 -10.94 -20.92 7.11
CA THR A 233 -10.52 -19.64 6.56
C THR A 233 -10.76 -19.58 5.05
N CYS A 234 -10.32 -20.58 4.30
CA CYS A 234 -10.56 -20.62 2.85
C CYS A 234 -12.05 -20.75 2.52
N ALA A 235 -12.80 -21.58 3.27
CA ALA A 235 -14.25 -21.70 3.08
C ALA A 235 -14.98 -20.35 3.26
N ALA A 236 -14.60 -19.56 4.27
CA ALA A 236 -15.18 -18.24 4.51
C ALA A 236 -14.87 -17.24 3.37
N GLU A 237 -13.66 -17.26 2.82
CA GLU A 237 -13.29 -16.40 1.69
C GLU A 237 -14.12 -16.69 0.44
N TYR A 238 -14.34 -17.97 0.13
CA TYR A 238 -15.19 -18.38 -0.99
C TYR A 238 -16.64 -17.92 -0.81
N ALA A 239 -17.19 -18.03 0.40
CA ALA A 239 -18.54 -17.55 0.70
C ALA A 239 -18.66 -16.03 0.49
N HIS A 240 -17.64 -15.27 0.89
CA HIS A 240 -17.61 -13.81 0.73
C HIS A 240 -17.56 -13.39 -0.75
N ILE A 241 -16.70 -14.04 -1.55
CA ILE A 241 -16.58 -13.74 -2.98
C ILE A 241 -17.86 -14.11 -3.73
N GLN A 242 -18.47 -15.26 -3.44
CA GLN A 242 -19.77 -15.62 -4.02
C GLN A 242 -20.88 -14.64 -3.66
N ALA A 243 -20.90 -14.12 -2.41
CA ALA A 243 -21.87 -13.11 -2.01
C ALA A 243 -21.66 -11.79 -2.77
N ARG A 244 -20.41 -11.37 -2.99
CA ARG A 244 -20.06 -10.19 -3.80
C ARG A 244 -20.52 -10.35 -5.24
N ASP A 245 -20.20 -11.48 -5.87
CA ASP A 245 -20.52 -11.72 -7.27
C ASP A 245 -22.04 -11.80 -7.48
N ARG A 246 -22.79 -12.38 -6.53
CA ARG A 246 -24.26 -12.33 -6.53
C ARG A 246 -24.80 -10.91 -6.42
N ALA A 247 -24.23 -10.07 -5.56
CA ALA A 247 -24.65 -8.68 -5.40
C ALA A 247 -24.39 -7.84 -6.66
N LEU A 248 -23.33 -8.14 -7.41
CA LEU A 248 -23.01 -7.49 -8.69
C LEU A 248 -23.82 -8.03 -9.88
N SER A 249 -24.39 -9.22 -9.75
CA SER A 249 -25.17 -9.89 -10.80
C SER A 249 -26.69 -9.68 -10.71
N SER A 250 -27.16 -9.07 -9.62
CA SER A 250 -28.58 -8.72 -9.44
C SER A 250 -28.89 -7.41 -10.17
N PRO A 251 -29.83 -7.37 -11.12
CA PRO A 251 -30.27 -6.12 -11.71
C PRO A 251 -30.99 -5.25 -10.66
N PRO A 252 -31.00 -3.91 -10.84
CA PRO A 252 -31.66 -2.98 -9.93
C PRO A 252 -33.17 -3.22 -9.83
#